data_AF-A0A529LTP6-F1
#
_entry.id   AF-A0A529LTP6-F1
#
_cell.length_a   1.000
_cell.length_b   1.000
_cell.length_c   1.000
_cell.angle_alpha   90.00
_cell.angle_beta   90.00
_cell.angle_gamma   90.00
#
_symmetry.space_group_name_H-M   'P 1'
#
loop_
_entity.id
_entity.type
_entity.pdbx_description
1 polymer ?
#
loop_
_entity_poly.entity_id
_entity_poly.type
_entity_poly.pdbx_seq_one_letter_code
_entity_poly.pdbx_strand_id
1 'polypeptide(L)' 'DTDSDIANHAREIYLQAGRSHAMPPANVSQITDKERALLVAWFEGAGR' A
#
# COMPACT_ATOMS: atom_id res chain seq x y z
N ASP A 1 10.21 8.93 9.17
CA ASP A 1 8.75 9.08 9.24
C ASP A 1 8.34 10.51 8.92
N THR A 2 8.49 10.88 7.66
CA THR A 2 7.91 12.10 7.13
C THR A 2 6.98 11.74 5.98
N ASP A 3 5.98 12.58 5.73
CA ASP A 3 5.05 12.38 4.60
C ASP A 3 5.78 12.30 3.26
N SER A 4 6.90 13.02 3.14
CA SER A 4 7.80 12.96 1.98
C SER A 4 8.42 11.57 1.79
N ASP A 5 8.83 10.91 2.87
CA ASP A 5 9.37 9.54 2.79
C ASP A 5 8.28 8.56 2.31
N ILE A 6 7.06 8.70 2.84
CA ILE A 6 5.91 7.87 2.44
C ILE A 6 5.59 8.09 0.95
N ALA A 7 5.61 9.34 0.49
CA ALA A 7 5.39 9.68 -0.91
C ALA A 7 6.48 9.10 -1.82
N ASN A 8 7.75 9.15 -1.42
CA ASN A 8 8.86 8.55 -2.17
C ASN A 8 8.72 7.03 -2.35
N HIS A 9 8.17 6.35 -1.35
CA HIS A 9 7.92 4.90 -1.38
C HIS A 9 6.49 4.52 -1.81
N ALA A 10 5.65 5.48 -2.20
CA ALA A 10 4.23 5.26 -2.49
C ALA A 10 4.00 4.17 -3.55
N ARG A 11 4.86 4.12 -4.58
CA ARG A 11 4.80 3.09 -5.63
C ARG A 11 5.06 1.69 -5.10
N GLU A 12 6.03 1.55 -4.21
CA GLU A 12 6.39 0.25 -3.62
C GLU A 12 5.29 -0.23 -2.67
N ILE A 13 4.75 0.67 -1.85
CA ILE A 13 3.59 0.42 -0.99
C ILE A 13 2.40 -0.06 -1.82
N TYR A 14 2.08 0.66 -2.91
CA TYR A 14 1.01 0.28 -3.82
C TYR A 14 1.21 -1.12 -4.40
N LEU A 15 2.40 -1.43 -4.93
CA LEU A 15 2.66 -2.73 -5.57
C LEU A 15 2.62 -3.89 -4.57
N GLN A 16 3.26 -3.74 -3.41
CA GLN A 16 3.48 -4.84 -2.47
C GLN A 16 2.30 -5.07 -1.52
N ALA A 17 1.67 -4.00 -1.05
CA ALA A 17 0.60 -4.07 -0.05
C ALA A 17 -0.80 -3.87 -0.64
N GLY A 18 -0.95 -3.05 -1.68
CA GLY A 18 -2.24 -2.81 -2.33
C GLY A 18 -2.57 -3.79 -3.45
N ARG A 19 -1.78 -3.74 -4.54
CA ARG A 19 -2.06 -4.45 -5.80
C ARG A 19 -1.74 -5.93 -5.75
N SER A 20 -0.77 -6.32 -4.92
CA SER A 20 -0.39 -7.71 -4.68
C SER A 20 -0.65 -8.13 -3.24
N HIS A 21 -0.44 -9.41 -2.97
CA HIS A 21 -0.56 -10.04 -1.65
C HIS A 21 0.82 -10.33 -1.03
N ALA A 22 1.87 -9.69 -1.52
CA ALA A 22 3.24 -9.94 -1.07
C ALA A 22 3.48 -9.47 0.37
N MET A 23 2.70 -8.48 0.82
CA MET A 23 2.72 -7.98 2.19
C MET A 23 1.45 -8.34 2.96
N PRO A 24 1.55 -8.61 4.27
CA PRO A 24 2.79 -8.68 5.04
C PRO A 24 3.54 -10.00 4.76
N PRO A 25 4.88 -10.05 4.92
CA PRO A 25 5.65 -11.27 4.68
C PRO A 25 5.11 -12.37 5.59
N ALA A 26 4.90 -13.57 5.04
CA ALA A 26 4.28 -14.70 5.73
C ALA A 26 2.88 -14.43 6.33
N ASN A 27 2.21 -13.34 5.91
CA ASN A 27 0.88 -12.93 6.37
C ASN A 27 0.77 -12.81 7.91
N VAL A 28 1.87 -12.44 8.58
CA VAL A 28 2.01 -12.49 10.04
C VAL A 28 0.98 -11.62 10.76
N SER A 29 0.63 -10.47 10.20
CA SER A 29 -0.34 -9.53 10.78
C SER A 29 -1.70 -9.47 10.09
N GLN A 30 -1.91 -10.24 9.01
CA GLN A 30 -3.05 -10.15 8.07
C GLN A 30 -3.42 -8.73 7.63
N ILE A 31 -3.25 -8.44 6.33
CA ILE A 31 -3.89 -7.27 5.69
C ILE A 31 -5.14 -7.76 4.98
N THR A 32 -6.29 -7.21 5.35
CA THR A 32 -7.58 -7.54 4.74
C THR A 32 -7.70 -6.96 3.34
N ASP A 33 -8.52 -7.58 2.48
CA ASP A 33 -8.76 -7.08 1.12
C ASP A 33 -9.31 -5.65 1.10
N LYS A 34 -10.09 -5.28 2.13
CA LYS A 34 -10.62 -3.92 2.30
C LYS A 34 -9.49 -2.91 2.53
N GLU A 35 -8.51 -3.25 3.36
CA GLU A 35 -7.35 -2.39 3.60
C GLU A 35 -6.47 -2.26 2.35
N ARG A 36 -6.30 -3.35 1.58
CA ARG A 36 -5.60 -3.27 0.29
C ARG A 36 -6.30 -2.33 -0.68
N ALA A 37 -7.62 -2.42 -0.76
CA ALA A 37 -8.41 -1.53 -1.61
C ALA A 37 -8.25 -0.05 -1.21
N LEU A 38 -8.09 0.24 0.09
CA LEU A 38 -7.80 1.61 0.56
C LEU A 38 -6.41 2.08 0.11
N LEU A 39 -5.39 1.22 0.16
CA LEU A 39 -4.04 1.55 -0.31
C LEU A 39 -4.03 1.81 -1.83
N VAL A 40 -4.77 1.01 -2.60
CA VAL A 40 -4.96 1.20 -4.05
C VAL A 40 -5.64 2.54 -4.32
N ALA A 41 -6.77 2.81 -3.66
CA ALA A 41 -7.54 4.03 -3.87
C ALA A 41 -6.78 5.30 -3.46
N TRP A 42 -5.96 5.23 -2.40
CA TRP A 42 -5.07 6.32 -2.01
C TRP A 42 -4.05 6.64 -3.12
N PHE A 43 -3.35 5.62 -3.62
CA PHE A 43 -2.32 5.80 -4.66
C PHE A 43 -2.93 6.29 -5.99
N GLU A 44 -4.04 5.71 -6.42
CA GLU A 44 -4.73 6.11 -7.66
C GLU A 44 -5.44 7.46 -7.52
N GLY A 45 -5.89 7.80 -6.31
CA GLY A 45 -6.48 9.10 -5.97
C GLY A 45 -5.45 10.23 -5.94
N ALA A 46 -4.21 9.95 -5.55
CA ALA A 46 -3.12 10.93 -5.50
C ALA A 46 -2.62 11.37 -6.89
N GLY A 47 -2.94 10.63 -7.95
CA GLY A 47 -2.63 11.00 -9.34
C GLY A 47 -3.66 11.91 -10.02
N ARG A 48 -4.69 12.36 -9.28
CA ARG A 48 -5.72 13.29 -9.77
C ARG A 48 -5.49 14.70 -9.25
#